data_AF-A0A6J6WHW1-F1
#
_entry.id   AF-A0A6J6WHW1-F1
#
_cell.length_a   1.000
_cell.length_b   1.000
_cell.length_c   1.000
_cell.angle_alpha   90.00
_cell.angle_beta   90.00
_cell.angle_gamma   90.00
#
_symmetry.space_group_name_H-M   'P 1'
#
loop_
_entity.id
_entity.type
_entity.pdbx_description
1 polymer ?
#
loop_
_entity_poly.entity_id
_entity_poly.type
_entity_poly.pdbx_seq_one_letter_code
_entity_poly.pdbx_strand_id
1 'polypeptide(L)'
;MIAIGLLTFTRVLLDTRPALHEQNSAAEAVKSGTRMAITLQRDFGPSACFAASANWSINGYNVNSTCTTVTSYTSGANRYGTITTLNSGTTTNITTPSWAGAITTALSGNILINAGTATAPLSSNFTNDGSTSWTSIAKQWWQLAGDNPTGSVWNYPQLPQIPSFERPGSQASIGTCSLYFPGRYLGTTALTLTSGTHYFASGIYYFERPLIITGGAQVVFGEGSYGGCAVDAQAAYASTAPKSHEITGKGATLLLGSGATLTVQESSVRFNRRFSTSTTRGSEGVSIRTVNFGQSNTAVVIPADTVLLPDGTTTAVASHSIIPVANATPVSYVSSTLAPSTTWGVDVRLNGTVSTTNRFLVDGYIFVPNTGVRATGTTTTYEFGMSGGVVAAKFQLALSLAPTQGISSYKVGVISQTVQRKVRLAVSTTGGVRHAVSTAIIEVHADKSYAINSWVVDP
;
A
#
# COMPACT_ATOMS: atom_id res chain seq x y z
N MET A 1 -1.44 -74.57 -21.58
CA MET A 1 -0.75 -73.29 -21.90
C MET A 1 -1.58 -72.03 -21.66
N ILE A 2 -2.92 -72.07 -21.72
CA ILE A 2 -3.78 -70.88 -21.54
C ILE A 2 -3.73 -70.29 -20.11
N ALA A 3 -3.62 -71.13 -19.08
CA ALA A 3 -3.59 -70.68 -17.68
C ALA A 3 -2.33 -69.86 -17.32
N ILE A 4 -1.18 -70.16 -17.94
CA ILE A 4 0.08 -69.46 -17.68
C ILE A 4 0.05 -68.06 -18.31
N GLY A 5 -0.52 -67.92 -19.51
CA GLY A 5 -0.69 -66.63 -20.19
C GLY A 5 -1.67 -65.68 -19.48
N LEU A 6 -2.74 -66.22 -18.86
CA LEU A 6 -3.67 -65.41 -18.07
C LEU A 6 -3.04 -64.93 -16.75
N LEU A 7 -2.25 -65.79 -16.09
CA LEU A 7 -1.55 -65.44 -14.84
C LEU A 7 -0.45 -64.40 -15.08
N THR A 8 0.30 -64.48 -16.18
CA THR A 8 1.29 -63.44 -16.53
C THR A 8 0.64 -62.13 -16.94
N PHE A 9 -0.46 -62.16 -17.70
CA PHE A 9 -1.22 -60.94 -18.03
C PHE A 9 -1.81 -60.27 -16.79
N THR A 10 -2.37 -61.05 -15.86
CA THR A 10 -2.96 -60.52 -14.61
C THR A 10 -1.88 -59.97 -13.68
N ARG A 11 -0.71 -60.63 -13.60
CA ARG A 11 0.44 -60.15 -12.83
C ARG A 11 1.00 -58.85 -13.43
N VAL A 12 1.15 -58.77 -14.75
CA VAL A 12 1.53 -57.53 -15.43
C VAL A 12 0.48 -56.43 -15.23
N LEU A 13 -0.82 -56.74 -15.22
CA LEU A 13 -1.88 -55.76 -14.97
C LEU A 13 -1.91 -55.26 -13.52
N LEU A 14 -1.59 -56.11 -12.55
CA LEU A 14 -1.45 -55.73 -11.14
C LEU A 14 -0.13 -55.00 -10.87
N ASP A 15 0.95 -55.34 -11.56
CA ASP A 15 2.24 -54.64 -11.47
C ASP A 15 2.20 -53.29 -12.22
N THR A 16 1.42 -53.16 -13.30
CA THR A 16 1.25 -51.92 -14.07
C THR A 16 0.10 -51.04 -13.56
N ARG A 17 -0.88 -51.59 -12.83
CA ARG A 17 -1.92 -50.82 -12.12
C ARG A 17 -1.76 -50.99 -10.61
N PRO A 18 -1.11 -50.04 -9.92
CA PRO A 18 -1.03 -50.06 -8.46
C PRO A 18 -2.41 -50.15 -7.81
N ALA A 19 -2.45 -50.65 -6.58
CA ALA A 19 -3.57 -50.37 -5.71
C ALA A 19 -3.76 -48.85 -5.63
N LEU A 20 -4.96 -48.36 -5.94
CA LEU A 20 -5.39 -46.96 -5.84
C LEU A 20 -4.93 -46.30 -4.51
N HIS A 21 -4.79 -47.12 -3.47
CA HIS A 21 -4.35 -46.75 -2.13
C HIS A 21 -2.92 -46.18 -2.07
N GLU A 22 -1.97 -46.70 -2.86
CA GLU A 22 -0.57 -46.25 -2.85
C GLU A 22 -0.33 -44.99 -3.71
N GLN A 23 -1.12 -44.78 -4.77
CA GLN A 23 -1.13 -43.49 -5.48
C GLN A 23 -1.74 -42.39 -4.61
N ASN A 24 -2.80 -42.73 -3.86
CA ASN A 24 -3.37 -41.82 -2.89
C ASN A 24 -2.39 -41.48 -1.76
N SER A 25 -1.60 -42.42 -1.24
CA SER A 25 -0.66 -42.14 -0.14
C SER A 25 0.48 -41.19 -0.53
N ALA A 26 1.10 -41.38 -1.71
CA ALA A 26 2.13 -40.47 -2.21
C ALA A 26 1.57 -39.07 -2.52
N ALA A 27 0.37 -39.00 -3.11
CA ALA A 27 -0.34 -37.75 -3.35
C ALA A 27 -0.68 -37.00 -2.05
N GLU A 28 -1.13 -37.71 -1.02
CA GLU A 28 -1.40 -37.12 0.31
C GLU A 28 -0.12 -36.66 1.02
N ALA A 29 1.00 -37.36 0.84
CA ALA A 29 2.30 -36.94 1.37
C ALA A 29 2.76 -35.61 0.74
N VAL A 30 2.70 -35.47 -0.59
CA VAL A 30 3.08 -34.20 -1.25
C VAL A 30 2.09 -33.06 -0.98
N LYS A 31 0.80 -33.35 -0.79
CA LYS A 31 -0.19 -32.35 -0.34
C LYS A 31 0.14 -31.83 1.06
N SER A 32 0.46 -32.74 1.98
CA SER A 32 0.83 -32.39 3.36
C SER A 32 2.14 -31.59 3.40
N GLY A 33 3.15 -32.02 2.64
CA GLY A 33 4.38 -31.26 2.46
C GLY A 33 4.14 -29.87 1.85
N THR A 34 3.18 -29.74 0.93
CA THR A 34 2.80 -28.44 0.36
C THR A 34 2.15 -27.54 1.40
N ARG A 35 1.22 -28.04 2.24
CA ARG A 35 0.63 -27.25 3.34
C ARG A 35 1.68 -26.77 4.34
N MET A 36 2.66 -27.62 4.65
CA MET A 36 3.77 -27.27 5.51
C MET A 36 4.66 -26.20 4.87
N ALA A 37 5.02 -26.35 3.59
CA ALA A 37 5.77 -25.35 2.84
C ALA A 37 5.05 -23.99 2.77
N ILE A 38 3.72 -23.98 2.58
CA ILE A 38 2.90 -22.76 2.60
C ILE A 38 2.98 -22.09 3.98
N THR A 39 2.86 -22.87 5.06
CA THR A 39 2.92 -22.35 6.44
C THR A 39 4.29 -21.74 6.73
N LEU A 40 5.37 -22.45 6.38
CA LEU A 40 6.74 -21.95 6.55
C LEU A 40 6.98 -20.69 5.73
N GLN A 41 6.52 -20.65 4.48
CA GLN A 41 6.66 -19.46 3.65
C GLN A 41 5.87 -18.27 4.21
N ARG A 42 4.65 -18.50 4.70
CA ARG A 42 3.82 -17.48 5.34
C ARG A 42 4.52 -16.87 6.55
N ASP A 43 5.09 -17.72 7.41
CA ASP A 43 5.74 -17.29 8.64
C ASP A 43 7.09 -16.61 8.38
N PHE A 44 7.80 -17.05 7.34
CA PHE A 44 9.01 -16.41 6.82
C PHE A 44 8.72 -15.04 6.19
N GLY A 45 7.54 -14.88 5.58
CA GLY A 45 7.11 -13.63 4.95
C GLY A 45 7.56 -13.49 3.49
N PRO A 46 7.41 -12.29 2.90
CA PRO A 46 7.56 -12.07 1.47
C PRO A 46 8.99 -11.71 1.03
N SER A 47 9.98 -11.71 1.93
CA SER A 47 11.33 -11.20 1.66
C SER A 47 12.16 -12.10 0.74
N ALA A 48 12.00 -13.40 0.86
CA ALA A 48 12.63 -14.43 0.03
C ALA A 48 11.84 -15.74 0.10
N CYS A 49 12.33 -16.77 -0.58
CA CYS A 49 11.89 -18.13 -0.32
C CYS A 49 12.38 -18.59 1.06
N PHE A 50 11.53 -19.26 1.84
CA PHE A 50 11.89 -19.73 3.19
C PHE A 50 13.12 -20.65 3.16
N ALA A 51 13.28 -21.45 2.10
CA ALA A 51 14.46 -22.23 1.78
C ALA A 51 14.50 -22.50 0.27
N ALA A 52 15.70 -22.68 -0.30
CA ALA A 52 15.84 -23.13 -1.69
C ALA A 52 15.29 -24.56 -1.85
N SER A 53 15.57 -25.41 -0.86
CA SER A 53 14.90 -26.70 -0.70
C SER A 53 14.78 -27.10 0.78
N ALA A 54 13.77 -27.90 1.11
CA ALA A 54 13.62 -28.50 2.43
C ALA A 54 13.07 -29.93 2.30
N ASN A 55 13.67 -30.85 3.07
CA ASN A 55 13.29 -32.27 3.06
C ASN A 55 12.53 -32.61 4.34
N TRP A 56 11.47 -33.41 4.19
CA TRP A 56 10.70 -33.95 5.31
C TRP A 56 10.40 -35.42 5.09
N SER A 57 10.18 -36.16 6.17
CA SER A 57 9.59 -37.49 6.10
C SER A 57 8.12 -37.39 6.51
N ILE A 58 7.21 -37.69 5.59
CA ILE A 58 5.76 -37.62 5.81
C ILE A 58 5.16 -38.95 5.39
N ASN A 59 4.47 -39.63 6.32
CA ASN A 59 3.81 -40.91 6.09
C ASN A 59 4.72 -41.98 5.44
N GLY A 60 6.01 -42.02 5.83
CA GLY A 60 6.99 -42.97 5.30
C GLY A 60 7.60 -42.58 3.94
N TYR A 61 7.22 -41.45 3.36
CA TYR A 61 7.82 -40.89 2.15
C TYR A 61 8.78 -39.75 2.51
N ASN A 62 9.95 -39.74 1.89
CA ASN A 62 10.76 -38.52 1.85
C ASN A 62 10.14 -37.60 0.81
N VAL A 63 9.86 -36.36 1.21
CA VAL A 63 9.39 -35.31 0.32
C VAL A 63 10.40 -34.17 0.32
N ASN A 64 10.73 -33.68 -0.86
CA ASN A 64 11.53 -32.48 -1.04
C ASN A 64 10.61 -31.36 -1.51
N SER A 65 10.62 -30.25 -0.79
CA SER A 65 10.06 -29.00 -1.27
C SER A 65 11.15 -28.15 -1.89
N THR A 66 10.78 -27.41 -2.93
CA THR A 66 11.56 -26.33 -3.50
C THR A 66 10.70 -25.07 -3.53
N CYS A 67 11.31 -23.92 -3.34
CA CYS A 67 10.66 -22.64 -3.46
C CYS A 67 11.39 -21.79 -4.50
N THR A 68 10.63 -21.24 -5.44
CA THR A 68 11.13 -20.26 -6.40
C THR A 68 10.27 -19.01 -6.38
N THR A 69 10.91 -17.84 -6.50
CA THR A 69 10.20 -16.57 -6.62
C THR A 69 9.67 -16.44 -8.04
N VAL A 70 8.36 -16.21 -8.18
CA VAL A 70 7.70 -15.99 -9.48
C VAL A 70 7.69 -14.51 -9.80
N THR A 71 7.11 -13.72 -8.89
CA THR A 71 7.10 -12.27 -8.96
C THR A 71 7.16 -11.69 -7.55
N SER A 72 7.70 -10.49 -7.41
CA SER A 72 7.68 -9.76 -6.16
C SER A 72 7.30 -8.31 -6.42
N TYR A 73 6.58 -7.73 -5.47
CA TYR A 73 6.26 -6.33 -5.43
C TYR A 73 6.97 -5.68 -4.24
N THR A 74 7.77 -4.68 -4.55
CA THR A 74 8.56 -3.91 -3.57
C THR A 74 8.00 -2.50 -3.50
N SER A 75 7.72 -2.03 -2.29
CA SER A 75 7.34 -0.64 -2.07
C SER A 75 8.50 0.31 -2.35
N GLY A 76 8.21 1.47 -2.94
CA GLY A 76 9.20 2.55 -3.03
C GLY A 76 10.43 2.18 -3.87
N ALA A 77 10.27 1.29 -4.85
CA ALA A 77 11.35 0.77 -5.68
C ALA A 77 12.15 1.92 -6.32
N ASN A 78 13.34 2.19 -5.78
CA ASN A 78 14.21 3.32 -6.12
C ASN A 78 13.54 4.70 -6.06
N ARG A 79 12.48 4.86 -5.27
CA ARG A 79 11.72 6.11 -5.13
C ARG A 79 12.48 7.15 -4.30
N TYR A 80 12.32 8.43 -4.64
CA TYR A 80 12.77 9.51 -3.77
C TYR A 80 11.97 9.55 -2.45
N GLY A 81 12.70 9.66 -1.34
CA GLY A 81 12.15 9.83 0.01
C GLY A 81 11.22 11.04 0.11
N THR A 82 11.70 12.18 -0.35
CA THR A 82 11.02 13.48 -0.29
C THR A 82 11.22 14.22 -1.60
N ILE A 83 10.14 14.77 -2.16
CA ILE A 83 10.18 15.63 -3.34
C ILE A 83 9.46 16.94 -3.03
N THR A 84 10.13 18.07 -3.27
CA THR A 84 9.47 19.38 -3.31
C THR A 84 9.17 19.80 -4.75
N THR A 85 7.96 20.30 -4.99
CA THR A 85 7.47 20.61 -6.35
C THR A 85 7.52 22.10 -6.71
N LEU A 86 7.71 22.98 -5.73
CA LEU A 86 7.71 24.43 -5.93
C LEU A 86 8.81 24.86 -6.91
N ASN A 87 8.51 25.70 -7.91
CA ASN A 87 9.44 26.23 -8.94
C ASN A 87 10.41 27.31 -8.41
N SER A 88 10.67 27.27 -7.12
CA SER A 88 11.63 28.10 -6.38
C SER A 88 12.08 27.36 -5.13
N GLY A 89 11.91 26.03 -5.13
CA GLY A 89 12.26 25.16 -4.03
C GLY A 89 13.74 25.31 -3.73
N THR A 90 14.03 25.54 -2.47
CA THR A 90 15.36 25.43 -1.87
C THR A 90 15.26 24.43 -0.72
N THR A 91 16.38 24.10 -0.10
CA THR A 91 16.36 23.27 1.12
C THR A 91 15.47 23.85 2.21
N THR A 92 15.25 25.16 2.24
CA THR A 92 14.35 25.82 3.20
C THR A 92 12.89 25.42 3.06
N ASN A 93 12.47 24.90 1.90
CA ASN A 93 11.12 24.35 1.69
C ASN A 93 10.92 22.98 2.35
N ILE A 94 11.99 22.41 2.90
CA ILE A 94 12.02 21.22 3.73
C ILE A 94 12.51 21.65 5.12
N THR A 95 11.62 21.66 6.10
CA THR A 95 12.01 21.88 7.50
C THR A 95 11.97 20.56 8.25
N THR A 96 13.06 20.20 8.90
CA THR A 96 13.16 19.01 9.75
C THR A 96 13.28 19.40 11.24
N PRO A 97 12.92 18.51 12.17
CA PRO A 97 13.09 18.79 13.60
C PRO A 97 14.56 19.00 13.98
N SER A 98 14.83 19.97 14.85
CA SER A 98 16.21 20.30 15.26
C SER A 98 16.91 19.15 16.00
N TRP A 99 16.17 18.40 16.81
CA TRP A 99 16.70 17.22 17.52
C TRP A 99 16.99 16.04 16.59
N ALA A 100 16.42 16.02 15.37
CA ALA A 100 16.69 14.99 14.37
C ALA A 100 18.02 15.21 13.61
N GLY A 101 18.73 16.29 13.95
CA GLY A 101 20.01 16.65 13.35
C GLY A 101 19.86 17.35 12.01
N ALA A 102 20.71 16.99 11.06
CA ALA A 102 20.67 17.54 9.71
C ALA A 102 19.50 16.95 8.90
N ILE A 103 19.10 17.63 7.82
CA ILE A 103 18.06 17.17 6.90
C ILE A 103 18.36 15.75 6.36
N THR A 104 19.65 15.45 6.20
CA THR A 104 20.17 14.17 5.69
C THR A 104 19.88 13.04 6.67
N THR A 105 20.14 13.24 7.97
CA THR A 105 19.91 12.23 9.01
C THR A 105 18.44 12.11 9.38
N ALA A 106 17.66 13.18 9.22
CA ALA A 106 16.25 13.22 9.60
C ALA A 106 15.31 12.56 8.59
N LEU A 107 15.71 12.43 7.32
CA LEU A 107 14.87 11.91 6.24
C LEU A 107 15.52 10.70 5.57
N SER A 108 14.83 9.56 5.54
CA SER A 108 15.27 8.35 4.85
C SER A 108 15.06 8.43 3.33
N GLY A 109 16.03 7.93 2.56
CA GLY A 109 16.01 7.98 1.09
C GLY A 109 16.44 9.32 0.51
N ASN A 110 16.44 9.42 -0.82
CA ASN A 110 16.92 10.60 -1.53
C ASN A 110 15.93 11.76 -1.45
N ILE A 111 16.45 12.99 -1.45
CA ILE A 111 15.66 14.21 -1.45
C ILE A 111 15.77 14.87 -2.82
N LEU A 112 14.65 15.31 -3.38
CA LEU A 112 14.61 16.07 -4.61
C LEU A 112 13.97 17.43 -4.38
N ILE A 113 14.60 18.47 -4.92
CA ILE A 113 14.10 19.84 -4.86
C ILE A 113 13.95 20.37 -6.27
N ASN A 114 12.72 20.73 -6.65
CA ASN A 114 12.50 21.51 -7.86
C ASN A 114 12.96 22.94 -7.59
N ALA A 115 13.89 23.46 -8.39
CA ALA A 115 14.49 24.78 -8.20
C ALA A 115 14.40 25.66 -9.45
N GLY A 116 13.91 25.13 -10.58
CA GLY A 116 13.75 25.88 -11.82
C GLY A 116 12.37 26.54 -11.96
N THR A 117 12.17 27.29 -13.03
CA THR A 117 10.91 28.00 -13.31
C THR A 117 9.87 27.09 -13.95
N ALA A 118 8.65 27.60 -14.17
CA ALA A 118 7.63 26.83 -14.88
C ALA A 118 7.99 26.49 -16.33
N THR A 119 8.73 27.39 -17.01
CA THR A 119 9.15 27.24 -18.41
C THR A 119 10.50 26.55 -18.56
N ALA A 120 11.35 26.64 -17.53
CA ALA A 120 12.65 25.96 -17.47
C ALA A 120 12.86 25.31 -16.08
N PRO A 121 12.10 24.26 -15.76
CA PRO A 121 12.22 23.56 -14.48
C PRO A 121 13.53 22.74 -14.44
N LEU A 122 14.20 22.80 -13.29
CA LEU A 122 15.44 22.10 -12.99
C LEU A 122 15.30 21.50 -11.60
N SER A 123 15.77 20.26 -11.42
CA SER A 123 15.75 19.60 -10.12
C SER A 123 17.17 19.48 -9.58
N SER A 124 17.32 19.57 -8.27
CA SER A 124 18.55 19.20 -7.57
C SER A 124 18.25 18.05 -6.64
N ASN A 125 19.12 17.03 -6.60
CA ASN A 125 18.99 15.96 -5.63
C ASN A 125 20.07 15.98 -4.56
N PHE A 126 19.72 15.32 -3.48
CA PHE A 126 20.60 15.04 -2.37
C PHE A 126 20.50 13.55 -2.02
N THR A 127 21.63 12.86 -2.03
CA THR A 127 21.74 11.46 -1.62
C THR A 127 21.89 11.42 -0.11
N ASN A 128 21.12 10.59 0.58
CA ASN A 128 21.28 10.40 2.02
C ASN A 128 22.52 9.53 2.35
N ASP A 129 23.70 10.05 2.04
CA ASP A 129 25.00 9.46 2.33
C ASP A 129 25.83 10.31 3.31
N GLY A 130 25.20 11.34 3.91
CA GLY A 130 25.87 12.29 4.80
C GLY A 130 26.66 13.40 4.08
N SER A 131 26.70 13.41 2.75
CA SER A 131 27.13 14.57 1.97
C SER A 131 26.25 15.79 2.28
N THR A 132 26.64 16.98 1.84
CA THR A 132 25.72 18.14 1.78
C THR A 132 25.70 18.76 0.38
N SER A 133 26.35 18.09 -0.57
CA SER A 133 26.51 18.55 -1.94
C SER A 133 25.32 18.13 -2.78
N TRP A 134 24.75 19.09 -3.51
CA TRP A 134 23.61 18.87 -4.40
C TRP A 134 24.12 18.59 -5.81
N THR A 135 23.49 17.62 -6.48
CA THR A 135 23.73 17.39 -7.91
C THR A 135 22.56 17.95 -8.69
N SER A 136 22.86 18.85 -9.64
CA SER A 136 21.85 19.35 -10.57
C SER A 136 21.45 18.25 -11.55
N ILE A 137 20.14 18.06 -11.71
CA ILE A 137 19.53 17.11 -12.63
C ILE A 137 18.68 17.91 -13.61
N ALA A 138 18.98 17.74 -14.90
CA ALA A 138 18.20 18.29 -16.00
C ALA A 138 16.91 17.48 -16.25
N LYS A 139 16.10 17.28 -15.20
CA LYS A 139 14.79 16.62 -15.25
C LYS A 139 13.79 17.36 -14.38
N GLN A 140 12.54 17.33 -14.78
CA GLN A 140 11.41 17.82 -14.01
C GLN A 140 11.10 16.87 -12.85
N TRP A 141 10.60 17.40 -11.73
CA TRP A 141 10.31 16.59 -10.55
C TRP A 141 9.32 15.46 -10.85
N TRP A 142 8.32 15.69 -11.73
CA TRP A 142 7.33 14.68 -12.08
C TRP A 142 7.89 13.57 -12.96
N GLN A 143 9.03 13.78 -13.63
CA GLN A 143 9.76 12.73 -14.34
C GLN A 143 10.58 11.84 -13.40
N LEU A 144 10.59 12.16 -12.11
CA LEU A 144 11.32 11.48 -11.04
C LEU A 144 10.40 11.12 -9.86
N ALA A 145 9.09 11.33 -10.00
CA ALA A 145 8.12 11.04 -8.96
C ALA A 145 7.51 9.64 -9.17
N GLY A 146 7.26 8.94 -8.07
CA GLY A 146 6.74 7.57 -8.09
C GLY A 146 7.82 6.49 -8.08
N ASP A 147 7.52 5.31 -8.59
CA ASP A 147 8.43 4.15 -8.52
C ASP A 147 9.29 4.02 -9.78
N ASN A 148 10.55 3.62 -9.61
CA ASN A 148 11.49 3.31 -10.68
C ASN A 148 12.01 1.87 -10.52
N PRO A 149 11.15 0.86 -10.78
CA PRO A 149 11.49 -0.54 -10.51
C PRO A 149 12.61 -1.08 -11.41
N THR A 150 12.77 -0.54 -12.63
CA THR A 150 13.79 -0.99 -13.59
C THR A 150 15.09 -0.17 -13.54
N GLY A 151 15.12 0.90 -12.75
CA GLY A 151 16.23 1.87 -12.72
C GLY A 151 16.20 2.88 -13.86
N SER A 152 15.45 2.62 -14.94
CA SER A 152 15.43 3.44 -16.16
C SER A 152 14.20 4.34 -16.31
N VAL A 153 13.03 3.92 -15.84
CA VAL A 153 11.75 4.60 -16.07
C VAL A 153 11.03 4.85 -14.76
N TRP A 154 10.67 6.11 -14.53
CA TRP A 154 9.85 6.52 -13.40
C TRP A 154 8.37 6.45 -13.77
N ASN A 155 7.61 5.75 -12.94
CA ASN A 155 6.17 5.63 -13.08
C ASN A 155 5.50 6.70 -12.22
N TYR A 156 5.10 7.80 -12.86
CA TYR A 156 4.30 8.82 -12.19
C TYR A 156 3.02 8.18 -11.64
N PRO A 157 2.69 8.36 -10.34
CA PRO A 157 1.53 7.71 -9.76
C PRO A 157 0.26 8.13 -10.51
N GLN A 158 -0.64 7.18 -10.81
CA GLN A 158 -1.89 7.43 -11.51
C GLN A 158 -3.04 7.66 -10.50
N LEU A 159 -4.21 8.05 -11.00
CA LEU A 159 -5.46 7.99 -10.23
C LEU A 159 -6.16 6.64 -10.49
N PRO A 160 -6.83 6.07 -9.47
CA PRO A 160 -7.72 4.94 -9.70
C PRO A 160 -9.04 5.41 -10.35
N GLN A 161 -9.88 4.46 -10.75
CA GLN A 161 -11.29 4.75 -11.10
C GLN A 161 -11.98 5.52 -9.97
N ILE A 162 -12.85 6.46 -10.34
CA ILE A 162 -13.66 7.19 -9.36
C ILE A 162 -14.62 6.20 -8.65
N PRO A 163 -14.75 6.25 -7.30
CA PRO A 163 -15.69 5.38 -6.60
C PRO A 163 -17.14 5.62 -7.04
N SER A 164 -17.94 4.56 -7.11
CA SER A 164 -19.28 4.64 -7.70
C SER A 164 -20.28 5.27 -6.73
N PHE A 165 -20.20 4.92 -5.45
CA PHE A 165 -21.24 5.28 -4.48
C PHE A 165 -20.88 6.53 -3.68
N GLU A 166 -21.83 7.44 -3.54
CA GLU A 166 -21.75 8.53 -2.59
C GLU A 166 -21.95 8.00 -1.16
N ARG A 167 -21.23 8.60 -0.21
CA ARG A 167 -21.28 8.29 1.21
C ARG A 167 -21.73 9.54 1.98
N PRO A 168 -22.77 9.42 2.82
CA PRO A 168 -23.29 10.56 3.56
C PRO A 168 -22.34 11.04 4.67
N GLY A 169 -21.38 10.21 5.08
CA GLY A 169 -20.52 10.43 6.25
C GLY A 169 -21.06 9.79 7.53
N SER A 170 -22.29 9.25 7.51
CA SER A 170 -22.80 8.42 8.60
C SER A 170 -22.06 7.08 8.66
N GLN A 171 -21.73 6.64 9.85
CA GLN A 171 -21.00 5.41 10.12
C GLN A 171 -21.92 4.22 10.35
N ALA A 172 -21.46 3.02 9.99
CA ALA A 172 -21.96 1.79 10.60
C ALA A 172 -21.22 1.54 11.93
N SER A 173 -21.64 0.53 12.68
CA SER A 173 -20.91 0.17 13.90
C SER A 173 -20.82 -1.34 14.12
N ILE A 174 -19.72 -1.75 14.74
CA ILE A 174 -19.57 -3.08 15.35
C ILE A 174 -19.01 -2.86 16.76
N GLY A 175 -19.79 -3.21 17.78
CA GLY A 175 -19.45 -2.88 19.16
C GLY A 175 -19.23 -1.38 19.32
N THR A 176 -18.06 -0.97 19.78
CA THR A 176 -17.68 0.45 19.94
C THR A 176 -16.97 1.04 18.71
N CYS A 177 -16.75 0.25 17.65
CA CYS A 177 -16.00 0.65 16.46
C CYS A 177 -16.94 1.35 15.46
N SER A 178 -16.63 2.59 15.11
CA SER A 178 -17.32 3.34 14.04
C SER A 178 -16.72 2.99 12.67
N LEU A 179 -17.55 2.56 11.74
CA LEU A 179 -17.13 2.03 10.44
C LEU A 179 -17.48 2.98 9.29
N TYR A 180 -16.50 3.24 8.44
CA TYR A 180 -16.62 4.03 7.22
C TYR A 180 -16.27 3.16 6.01
N PHE A 181 -16.92 3.42 4.89
CA PHE A 181 -16.81 2.59 3.69
C PHE A 181 -16.26 3.37 2.49
N PRO A 182 -15.48 2.73 1.60
CA PRO A 182 -15.01 3.33 0.36
C PRO A 182 -16.16 3.95 -0.45
N GLY A 183 -15.87 5.05 -1.14
CA GLY A 183 -16.87 5.84 -1.84
C GLY A 183 -16.53 7.33 -1.91
N ARG A 184 -17.52 8.13 -2.31
CA ARG A 184 -17.40 9.58 -2.53
C ARG A 184 -18.04 10.37 -1.38
N TYR A 185 -17.27 11.21 -0.70
CA TYR A 185 -17.67 12.06 0.42
C TYR A 185 -17.69 13.52 -0.07
N LEU A 186 -18.84 13.95 -0.60
CA LEU A 186 -18.98 15.16 -1.40
C LEU A 186 -19.39 16.39 -0.57
N GLY A 187 -19.29 17.60 -1.11
CA GLY A 187 -19.75 18.83 -0.43
C GLY A 187 -18.66 19.53 0.40
N THR A 188 -19.05 20.50 1.23
CA THR A 188 -18.11 21.42 1.91
C THR A 188 -18.08 21.29 3.43
N THR A 189 -19.12 20.71 4.05
CA THR A 189 -19.17 20.49 5.49
C THR A 189 -18.20 19.38 5.89
N ALA A 190 -17.31 19.67 6.83
CA ALA A 190 -16.29 18.72 7.26
C ALA A 190 -16.89 17.42 7.85
N LEU A 191 -16.29 16.28 7.51
CA LEU A 191 -16.48 15.04 8.27
C LEU A 191 -15.54 15.11 9.48
N THR A 192 -16.11 15.25 10.68
CA THR A 192 -15.33 15.35 11.92
C THR A 192 -15.45 14.08 12.76
N LEU A 193 -14.32 13.44 13.02
CA LEU A 193 -14.22 12.27 13.88
C LEU A 193 -13.72 12.72 15.25
N THR A 194 -14.54 12.53 16.29
CA THR A 194 -14.26 12.96 17.66
C THR A 194 -14.21 11.76 18.59
N SER A 195 -13.10 11.58 19.30
CA SER A 195 -12.88 10.49 20.27
C SER A 195 -13.18 9.08 19.71
N GLY A 196 -13.08 8.03 20.55
CA GLY A 196 -13.45 6.67 20.17
C GLY A 196 -12.56 6.02 19.11
N THR A 197 -12.98 4.84 18.65
CA THR A 197 -12.27 4.06 17.63
C THR A 197 -13.03 4.06 16.30
N HIS A 198 -12.31 4.35 15.23
CA HIS A 198 -12.85 4.47 13.88
C HIS A 198 -12.05 3.58 12.93
N TYR A 199 -12.75 2.89 12.04
CA TYR A 199 -12.16 2.05 11.02
C TYR A 199 -12.74 2.41 9.65
N PHE A 200 -11.86 2.81 8.75
CA PHE A 200 -12.17 2.99 7.33
C PHE A 200 -11.80 1.69 6.64
N ALA A 201 -12.78 0.92 6.17
CA ALA A 201 -12.54 -0.34 5.47
C ALA A 201 -11.66 -0.14 4.21
N SER A 202 -10.96 -1.16 3.77
CA SER A 202 -9.99 -1.03 2.68
C SER A 202 -10.63 -0.64 1.35
N GLY A 203 -10.07 0.35 0.67
CA GLY A 203 -10.54 0.79 -0.63
C GLY A 203 -10.17 2.22 -0.97
N ILE A 204 -10.97 2.86 -1.82
CA ILE A 204 -10.72 4.20 -2.33
C ILE A 204 -11.76 5.16 -1.76
N TYR A 205 -11.27 6.24 -1.17
CA TYR A 205 -12.06 7.28 -0.54
C TYR A 205 -11.85 8.58 -1.30
N TYR A 206 -12.87 9.06 -2.00
CA TYR A 206 -12.80 10.34 -2.68
C TYR A 206 -13.50 11.41 -1.85
N PHE A 207 -12.77 12.42 -1.39
CA PHE A 207 -13.29 13.52 -0.59
C PHE A 207 -13.27 14.82 -1.38
N GLU A 208 -14.38 15.55 -1.31
CA GLU A 208 -14.45 16.98 -1.66
C GLU A 208 -14.67 17.86 -0.42
N ARG A 209 -15.15 17.26 0.68
CA ARG A 209 -15.27 17.89 1.99
C ARG A 209 -13.99 17.71 2.82
N PRO A 210 -13.69 18.60 3.78
CA PRO A 210 -12.59 18.37 4.73
C PRO A 210 -12.81 17.14 5.62
N LEU A 211 -11.73 16.46 5.99
CA LEU A 211 -11.71 15.38 6.97
C LEU A 211 -10.90 15.83 8.20
N ILE A 212 -11.56 15.93 9.34
CA ILE A 212 -10.97 16.41 10.60
C ILE A 212 -11.02 15.29 11.63
N ILE A 213 -9.87 14.91 12.16
CA ILE A 213 -9.73 13.86 13.17
C ILE A 213 -9.18 14.53 14.43
N THR A 214 -9.98 14.54 15.50
CA THR A 214 -9.69 15.32 16.71
C THR A 214 -10.18 14.64 18.00
N GLY A 215 -9.84 15.22 19.15
CA GLY A 215 -10.34 14.81 20.45
C GLY A 215 -9.92 13.39 20.85
N GLY A 216 -8.69 12.98 20.52
CA GLY A 216 -8.17 11.66 20.86
C GLY A 216 -8.76 10.50 20.06
N ALA A 217 -9.40 10.78 18.91
CA ALA A 217 -9.91 9.73 18.03
C ALA A 217 -8.80 8.79 17.57
N GLN A 218 -9.09 7.49 17.51
CA GLN A 218 -8.17 6.47 17.00
C GLN A 218 -8.71 5.92 15.68
N VAL A 219 -8.06 6.27 14.58
CA VAL A 219 -8.51 5.98 13.23
C VAL A 219 -7.51 5.08 12.51
N VAL A 220 -8.01 3.98 11.95
CA VAL A 220 -7.23 3.12 11.07
C VAL A 220 -7.87 3.07 9.69
N PHE A 221 -7.06 3.30 8.67
CA PHE A 221 -7.46 3.26 7.27
C PHE A 221 -6.96 1.99 6.59
N GLY A 222 -7.92 1.15 6.21
CA GLY A 222 -7.74 -0.16 5.58
C GLY A 222 -7.21 -1.23 6.54
N GLU A 223 -7.31 -2.48 6.13
CA GLU A 223 -6.65 -3.63 6.74
C GLU A 223 -5.17 -3.70 6.32
N GLY A 224 -4.28 -4.12 7.22
CA GLY A 224 -2.85 -4.24 6.93
C GLY A 224 -1.99 -4.37 8.19
N SER A 225 -0.79 -3.78 8.15
CA SER A 225 0.22 -3.78 9.22
C SER A 225 -0.30 -3.20 10.55
N TYR A 226 -1.14 -2.17 10.47
CA TYR A 226 -1.80 -1.55 11.61
C TYR A 226 -3.17 -2.19 11.85
N GLY A 227 -3.33 -2.86 13.00
CA GLY A 227 -4.62 -3.37 13.46
C GLY A 227 -5.61 -2.25 13.79
N GLY A 228 -6.81 -2.33 13.21
CA GLY A 228 -7.97 -1.49 13.51
C GLY A 228 -8.88 -2.07 14.59
N CYS A 229 -9.99 -1.37 14.87
CA CYS A 229 -11.04 -1.89 15.76
C CYS A 229 -11.99 -2.90 15.07
N ALA A 230 -11.83 -3.10 13.76
CA ALA A 230 -12.49 -4.11 12.94
C ALA A 230 -11.54 -4.54 11.80
N VAL A 231 -11.92 -5.59 11.10
CA VAL A 231 -11.31 -6.05 9.83
C VAL A 231 -12.32 -5.95 8.68
N ASP A 232 -11.86 -6.01 7.43
CA ASP A 232 -12.70 -5.78 6.26
C ASP A 232 -13.88 -6.74 6.17
N ALA A 233 -13.64 -8.02 6.48
CA ALA A 233 -14.69 -9.04 6.50
C ALA A 233 -15.78 -8.69 7.52
N GLN A 234 -15.41 -8.25 8.73
CA GLN A 234 -16.39 -7.85 9.75
C GLN A 234 -17.16 -6.60 9.31
N ALA A 235 -16.46 -5.61 8.77
CA ALA A 235 -17.08 -4.38 8.28
C ALA A 235 -18.11 -4.64 7.18
N ALA A 236 -17.83 -5.58 6.27
CA ALA A 236 -18.74 -5.97 5.19
C ALA A 236 -20.06 -6.59 5.72
N TYR A 237 -20.01 -7.28 6.87
CA TYR A 237 -21.17 -7.94 7.49
C TYR A 237 -21.79 -7.15 8.65
N ALA A 238 -21.39 -5.90 8.89
CA ALA A 238 -22.03 -5.06 9.89
C ALA A 238 -23.51 -4.85 9.54
N SER A 239 -24.38 -4.83 10.56
CA SER A 239 -25.84 -4.78 10.36
C SER A 239 -26.32 -3.56 9.57
N THR A 240 -25.61 -2.44 9.69
CA THR A 240 -25.88 -1.19 8.97
C THR A 240 -24.85 -0.91 7.86
N ALA A 241 -24.09 -1.91 7.43
CA ALA A 241 -23.20 -1.77 6.28
C ALA A 241 -24.02 -1.45 5.02
N PRO A 242 -23.54 -0.55 4.15
CA PRO A 242 -24.18 -0.30 2.87
C PRO A 242 -24.14 -1.57 2.02
N LYS A 243 -25.26 -1.88 1.33
CA LYS A 243 -25.35 -3.05 0.43
C LYS A 243 -24.22 -3.12 -0.59
N SER A 244 -23.79 -1.96 -1.09
CA SER A 244 -22.64 -1.83 -1.99
C SER A 244 -21.54 -1.07 -1.25
N HIS A 245 -20.66 -1.81 -0.57
CA HIS A 245 -19.64 -1.25 0.31
C HIS A 245 -18.31 -0.89 -0.38
N GLU A 246 -18.06 -1.35 -1.62
CA GLU A 246 -16.82 -1.06 -2.39
C GLU A 246 -15.51 -1.37 -1.64
N ILE A 247 -15.51 -2.38 -0.76
CA ILE A 247 -14.28 -2.83 -0.10
C ILE A 247 -13.43 -3.56 -1.13
N THR A 248 -12.18 -3.12 -1.35
CA THR A 248 -11.35 -3.59 -2.48
C THR A 248 -10.03 -4.25 -2.04
N GLY A 249 -10.02 -5.09 -1.01
CA GLY A 249 -8.81 -5.80 -0.59
C GLY A 249 -8.13 -5.13 0.60
N LYS A 250 -6.84 -4.78 0.51
CA LYS A 250 -6.07 -4.28 1.67
C LYS A 250 -5.63 -2.82 1.54
N GLY A 251 -5.60 -2.14 2.67
CA GLY A 251 -5.20 -0.75 2.80
C GLY A 251 -6.18 0.22 2.14
N ALA A 252 -5.89 1.51 2.25
CA ALA A 252 -6.79 2.53 1.72
C ALA A 252 -6.03 3.67 1.04
N THR A 253 -6.72 4.31 0.10
CA THR A 253 -6.28 5.56 -0.52
C THR A 253 -7.33 6.64 -0.27
N LEU A 254 -6.87 7.76 0.27
CA LEU A 254 -7.62 9.00 0.40
C LEU A 254 -7.27 9.93 -0.78
N LEU A 255 -8.25 10.20 -1.63
CA LEU A 255 -8.18 11.15 -2.73
C LEU A 255 -8.86 12.46 -2.32
N LEU A 256 -8.15 13.57 -2.49
CA LEU A 256 -8.57 14.92 -2.10
C LEU A 256 -8.83 15.74 -3.37
N GLY A 257 -10.10 15.96 -3.71
CA GLY A 257 -10.54 16.91 -4.74
C GLY A 257 -11.09 18.19 -4.11
N SER A 258 -11.41 19.18 -4.95
CA SER A 258 -11.97 20.46 -4.48
C SER A 258 -11.13 21.05 -3.32
N GLY A 259 -11.77 21.61 -2.29
CA GLY A 259 -11.13 22.11 -1.08
C GLY A 259 -10.86 21.07 0.02
N ALA A 260 -10.90 19.76 -0.28
CA ALA A 260 -10.71 18.72 0.73
C ALA A 260 -9.29 18.72 1.33
N THR A 261 -9.22 18.63 2.65
CA THR A 261 -7.98 18.53 3.43
C THR A 261 -8.08 17.41 4.45
N LEU A 262 -6.94 16.85 4.87
CA LEU A 262 -6.83 16.00 6.04
C LEU A 262 -6.22 16.80 7.20
N THR A 263 -6.97 16.94 8.29
CA THR A 263 -6.50 17.57 9.52
C THR A 263 -6.53 16.57 10.66
N VAL A 264 -5.39 16.38 11.33
CA VAL A 264 -5.25 15.49 12.49
C VAL A 264 -4.77 16.31 13.68
N GLN A 265 -5.54 16.33 14.74
CA GLN A 265 -5.26 17.11 15.95
C GLN A 265 -5.34 16.18 17.16
N GLU A 266 -4.21 15.97 17.83
CA GLU A 266 -4.16 15.28 19.13
C GLU A 266 -4.89 13.93 19.08
N SER A 267 -4.71 13.22 17.97
CA SER A 267 -5.44 12.01 17.60
C SER A 267 -4.49 10.99 16.99
N SER A 268 -4.92 9.74 16.93
CA SER A 268 -4.15 8.63 16.36
C SER A 268 -4.69 8.27 14.99
N VAL A 269 -3.88 8.44 13.96
CA VAL A 269 -4.23 8.12 12.57
C VAL A 269 -3.18 7.19 12.00
N ARG A 270 -3.63 6.05 11.49
CA ARG A 270 -2.77 5.01 10.92
C ARG A 270 -3.30 4.59 9.55
N PHE A 271 -2.51 4.80 8.50
CA PHE A 271 -2.84 4.42 7.13
C PHE A 271 -2.06 3.18 6.74
N ASN A 272 -2.80 2.08 6.54
CA ASN A 272 -2.25 0.90 5.91
C ASN A 272 -2.03 1.17 4.42
N ARG A 273 -0.85 0.79 3.92
CA ARG A 273 -0.51 0.90 2.50
C ARG A 273 -1.54 0.11 1.67
N ARG A 274 -2.03 0.73 0.61
CA ARG A 274 -2.96 0.07 -0.32
C ARG A 274 -2.25 -0.93 -1.22
N PHE A 275 -2.83 -2.13 -1.29
CA PHE A 275 -2.52 -3.15 -2.30
C PHE A 275 -3.72 -3.27 -3.23
N SER A 276 -3.49 -3.07 -4.51
CA SER A 276 -4.54 -3.00 -5.51
C SER A 276 -4.68 -4.30 -6.28
N THR A 277 -5.91 -4.65 -6.62
CA THR A 277 -6.21 -5.61 -7.69
C THR A 277 -5.92 -5.00 -9.07
N SER A 278 -5.91 -5.82 -10.14
CA SER A 278 -5.76 -5.35 -11.53
C SER A 278 -6.71 -4.20 -11.90
N THR A 279 -7.92 -4.18 -11.34
CA THR A 279 -8.95 -3.17 -11.63
C THR A 279 -8.78 -1.85 -10.88
N THR A 280 -7.86 -1.77 -9.91
CA THR A 280 -7.65 -0.58 -9.06
C THR A 280 -6.19 -0.19 -8.92
N ARG A 281 -5.33 -0.64 -9.84
CA ARG A 281 -3.86 -0.42 -9.80
C ARG A 281 -3.43 1.04 -9.74
N GLY A 282 -4.26 1.97 -10.21
CA GLY A 282 -3.91 3.39 -10.26
C GLY A 282 -3.49 3.97 -8.90
N SER A 283 -4.06 3.49 -7.79
CA SER A 283 -3.71 3.95 -6.44
C SER A 283 -2.83 2.99 -5.64
N GLU A 284 -2.18 2.03 -6.29
CA GLU A 284 -1.28 1.11 -5.60
C GLU A 284 -0.18 1.86 -4.86
N GLY A 285 -0.02 1.56 -3.56
CA GLY A 285 1.04 2.16 -2.76
C GLY A 285 0.90 3.65 -2.43
N VAL A 286 -0.19 4.31 -2.82
CA VAL A 286 -0.48 5.72 -2.47
C VAL A 286 -1.58 5.75 -1.41
N SER A 287 -1.30 6.33 -0.24
CA SER A 287 -2.26 6.43 0.86
C SER A 287 -3.04 7.74 0.85
N ILE A 288 -2.40 8.85 0.50
CA ILE A 288 -3.05 10.17 0.47
C ILE A 288 -2.63 10.86 -0.82
N ARG A 289 -3.59 11.40 -1.57
CA ARG A 289 -3.32 12.09 -2.82
C ARG A 289 -4.30 13.21 -3.11
N THR A 290 -3.82 14.31 -3.68
CA THR A 290 -4.67 15.33 -4.31
C THR A 290 -4.95 14.98 -5.78
N VAL A 291 -6.15 15.31 -6.25
CA VAL A 291 -6.54 15.19 -7.65
C VAL A 291 -6.13 16.46 -8.41
N ASN A 292 -5.38 16.33 -9.50
CA ASN A 292 -4.82 17.47 -10.25
C ASN A 292 -5.17 17.41 -11.74
N PHE A 293 -5.75 18.48 -12.27
CA PHE A 293 -6.14 18.59 -13.69
C PHE A 293 -5.07 19.28 -14.55
N GLY A 294 -3.85 19.35 -14.01
CA GLY A 294 -2.78 20.16 -14.55
C GLY A 294 -2.80 21.54 -13.91
N GLN A 295 -1.67 21.92 -13.33
CA GLN A 295 -1.48 23.25 -12.76
C GLN A 295 -0.09 23.72 -13.13
N SER A 296 -0.01 24.71 -14.02
CA SER A 296 1.24 25.35 -14.37
C SER A 296 1.10 26.84 -14.14
N ASN A 297 1.74 27.33 -13.09
CA ASN A 297 1.87 28.75 -12.82
C ASN A 297 3.33 29.06 -12.41
N THR A 298 3.63 30.34 -12.18
CA THR A 298 4.98 30.77 -11.81
C THR A 298 5.53 30.08 -10.55
N ALA A 299 4.66 29.60 -9.65
CA ALA A 299 5.04 28.97 -8.39
C ALA A 299 5.18 27.45 -8.47
N VAL A 300 4.41 26.74 -9.32
CA VAL A 300 4.45 25.28 -9.41
C VAL A 300 4.07 24.79 -10.82
N VAL A 301 4.75 23.74 -11.31
CA VAL A 301 4.28 22.96 -12.47
C VAL A 301 3.91 21.56 -12.02
N ILE A 302 2.70 21.15 -12.37
CA ILE A 302 2.10 19.87 -12.03
C ILE A 302 1.44 19.37 -13.31
N PRO A 303 1.82 18.18 -13.82
CA PRO A 303 1.15 17.59 -14.96
C PRO A 303 -0.30 17.24 -14.62
N ALA A 304 -1.15 17.13 -15.63
CA ALA A 304 -2.49 16.61 -15.43
C ALA A 304 -2.45 15.13 -15.06
N ASP A 305 -3.27 14.74 -14.09
CA ASP A 305 -3.39 13.35 -13.69
C ASP A 305 -3.97 12.51 -14.83
N THR A 306 -3.57 11.24 -14.87
CA THR A 306 -4.21 10.22 -15.68
C THR A 306 -4.86 9.17 -14.79
N VAL A 307 -5.99 8.65 -15.24
CA VAL A 307 -6.74 7.60 -14.57
C VAL A 307 -6.39 6.27 -15.24
N LEU A 308 -6.01 5.27 -14.44
CA LEU A 308 -5.83 3.91 -14.92
C LEU A 308 -7.18 3.20 -14.98
N LEU A 309 -7.52 2.67 -16.14
CA LEU A 309 -8.74 1.90 -16.40
C LEU A 309 -8.54 0.41 -16.05
N PRO A 310 -9.64 -0.34 -15.79
CA PRO A 310 -9.55 -1.77 -15.47
C PRO A 310 -8.90 -2.64 -16.55
N ASP A 311 -8.91 -2.20 -17.81
CA ASP A 311 -8.26 -2.87 -18.94
C ASP A 311 -6.75 -2.59 -19.04
N GLY A 312 -6.21 -1.78 -18.13
CA GLY A 312 -4.80 -1.37 -18.08
C GLY A 312 -4.47 -0.15 -18.94
N THR A 313 -5.43 0.41 -19.68
CA THR A 313 -5.23 1.65 -20.43
C THR A 313 -5.34 2.87 -19.51
N THR A 314 -4.92 4.04 -20.00
CA THR A 314 -5.00 5.29 -19.24
C THR A 314 -5.79 6.34 -19.99
N THR A 315 -6.51 7.17 -19.26
CA THR A 315 -7.23 8.33 -19.80
C THR A 315 -6.89 9.59 -19.01
N ALA A 316 -6.97 10.76 -19.63
CA ALA A 316 -6.78 12.02 -18.92
C ALA A 316 -7.87 12.20 -17.86
N VAL A 317 -7.51 12.68 -16.66
CA VAL A 317 -8.48 12.89 -15.56
C VAL A 317 -9.65 13.80 -15.96
N ALA A 318 -9.37 14.82 -16.78
CA ALA A 318 -10.38 15.77 -17.25
C ALA A 318 -11.42 15.14 -18.19
N SER A 319 -11.06 14.05 -18.87
CA SER A 319 -11.93 13.33 -19.81
C SER A 319 -12.56 12.08 -19.18
N HIS A 320 -12.20 11.74 -17.94
CA HIS A 320 -12.70 10.55 -17.27
C HIS A 320 -14.02 10.83 -16.56
N SER A 321 -15.02 10.00 -16.86
CA SER A 321 -16.27 9.94 -16.10
C SER A 321 -16.76 8.50 -16.04
N ILE A 322 -17.61 8.21 -15.06
CA ILE A 322 -18.35 6.95 -14.98
C ILE A 322 -19.84 7.22 -14.81
N ILE A 323 -20.66 6.24 -15.14
CA ILE A 323 -22.09 6.23 -14.81
C ILE A 323 -22.27 5.20 -13.69
N PRO A 324 -22.41 5.63 -12.42
CA PRO A 324 -22.36 4.72 -11.28
C PRO A 324 -23.52 3.71 -11.22
N VAL A 325 -24.69 4.14 -11.71
CA VAL A 325 -25.92 3.36 -11.75
C VAL A 325 -26.63 3.70 -13.06
N ALA A 326 -27.32 2.74 -13.67
CA ALA A 326 -28.09 2.98 -14.89
C ALA A 326 -28.99 4.23 -14.74
N ASN A 327 -28.96 5.11 -15.74
CA ASN A 327 -29.69 6.39 -15.77
C ASN A 327 -29.23 7.45 -14.75
N ALA A 328 -28.12 7.24 -14.04
CA ALA A 328 -27.51 8.28 -13.21
C ALA A 328 -26.76 9.30 -14.08
N THR A 329 -26.60 10.52 -13.56
CA THR A 329 -25.70 11.51 -14.15
C THR A 329 -24.26 10.99 -14.13
N PRO A 330 -23.49 11.16 -15.22
CA PRO A 330 -22.07 10.88 -15.21
C PRO A 330 -21.39 11.63 -14.06
N VAL A 331 -20.46 10.95 -13.40
CA VAL A 331 -19.66 11.52 -12.31
C VAL A 331 -18.22 11.57 -12.73
N SER A 332 -17.57 12.68 -12.39
CA SER A 332 -16.18 12.97 -12.74
C SER A 332 -15.43 13.43 -11.50
N TYR A 333 -14.11 13.35 -11.55
CA TYR A 333 -13.28 13.98 -10.55
C TYR A 333 -13.42 15.51 -10.61
N VAL A 334 -13.26 16.16 -9.46
CA VAL A 334 -13.06 17.61 -9.33
C VAL A 334 -11.61 17.87 -8.94
N SER A 335 -10.94 18.76 -9.67
CA SER A 335 -9.57 19.18 -9.36
C SER A 335 -9.49 19.76 -7.96
N SER A 336 -8.38 19.49 -7.26
CA SER A 336 -8.06 20.17 -6.02
C SER A 336 -7.96 21.68 -6.26
N THR A 337 -8.57 22.46 -5.37
CA THR A 337 -8.51 23.93 -5.36
C THR A 337 -7.47 24.43 -4.36
N LEU A 338 -6.72 23.51 -3.72
CA LEU A 338 -5.66 23.86 -2.79
C LEU A 338 -4.50 24.54 -3.53
N ALA A 339 -3.90 25.53 -2.87
CA ALA A 339 -2.80 26.30 -3.41
C ALA A 339 -1.53 26.11 -2.56
N PRO A 340 -0.33 26.01 -3.20
CA PRO A 340 0.94 25.79 -2.52
C PRO A 340 1.33 26.87 -1.49
N SER A 341 0.81 28.08 -1.65
CA SER A 341 1.19 29.25 -0.87
C SER A 341 0.37 29.42 0.40
N THR A 342 -0.88 28.95 0.43
CA THR A 342 -1.86 29.33 1.46
C THR A 342 -2.46 28.17 2.24
N THR A 343 -2.32 26.94 1.78
CA THR A 343 -3.03 25.78 2.35
C THR A 343 -2.12 24.58 2.56
N TRP A 344 -2.48 23.76 3.56
CA TRP A 344 -1.88 22.45 3.82
C TRP A 344 -2.91 21.38 3.49
N GLY A 345 -2.63 20.52 2.53
CA GLY A 345 -3.50 19.38 2.20
C GLY A 345 -3.52 18.35 3.33
N VAL A 346 -2.39 18.22 4.04
CA VAL A 346 -2.26 17.40 5.24
C VAL A 346 -1.67 18.25 6.36
N ASP A 347 -2.46 18.49 7.42
CA ASP A 347 -2.05 19.23 8.61
C ASP A 347 -2.16 18.35 9.85
N VAL A 348 -1.03 18.08 10.50
CA VAL A 348 -0.93 17.20 11.67
C VAL A 348 -0.41 18.00 12.87
N ARG A 349 -1.12 17.91 14.00
CA ARG A 349 -0.78 18.60 15.25
C ARG A 349 -0.75 17.59 16.39
N LEU A 350 0.45 17.25 16.84
CA LEU A 350 0.69 16.19 17.83
C LEU A 350 0.98 16.77 19.23
N ASN A 351 0.05 17.57 19.74
CA ASN A 351 0.17 18.20 21.06
C ASN A 351 -0.50 17.39 22.19
N GLY A 352 -0.96 16.17 21.90
CA GLY A 352 -1.63 15.31 22.86
C GLY A 352 -0.68 14.77 23.94
N THR A 353 -1.23 14.44 25.10
CA THR A 353 -0.49 13.96 26.28
C THR A 353 -0.34 12.44 26.33
N VAL A 354 -1.04 11.71 25.47
CA VAL A 354 -1.06 10.24 25.45
C VAL A 354 -0.57 9.74 24.10
N SER A 355 0.55 9.02 24.08
CA SER A 355 1.17 8.58 22.82
C SER A 355 0.31 7.62 22.01
N THR A 356 -0.59 6.83 22.62
CA THR A 356 -1.48 5.90 21.91
C THR A 356 -2.58 6.60 21.11
N THR A 357 -2.97 7.79 21.54
CA THR A 357 -3.97 8.65 20.90
C THR A 357 -3.35 9.88 20.25
N ASN A 358 -2.03 9.93 20.07
CA ASN A 358 -1.32 11.08 19.48
C ASN A 358 -0.32 10.56 18.44
N ARG A 359 -0.84 10.08 17.31
CA ARG A 359 -0.04 9.38 16.29
C ARG A 359 -0.42 9.80 14.89
N PHE A 360 0.56 9.85 14.00
CA PHE A 360 0.30 9.93 12.57
C PHE A 360 1.28 9.02 11.84
N LEU A 361 0.79 7.85 11.42
CA LEU A 361 1.58 6.80 10.77
C LEU A 361 1.00 6.50 9.40
N VAL A 362 1.80 6.64 8.34
CA VAL A 362 1.38 6.40 6.96
C VAL A 362 2.41 5.52 6.27
N ASP A 363 2.01 4.29 5.95
CA ASP A 363 2.87 3.30 5.26
C ASP A 363 2.91 3.52 3.74
N GLY A 364 1.86 4.12 3.17
CA GLY A 364 1.81 4.46 1.76
C GLY A 364 2.41 5.84 1.43
N TYR A 365 2.48 6.13 0.14
CA TYR A 365 2.98 7.40 -0.37
C TYR A 365 1.98 8.53 -0.09
N ILE A 366 2.50 9.72 0.26
CA ILE A 366 1.70 10.95 0.32
C ILE A 366 2.04 11.78 -0.92
N PHE A 367 1.06 12.02 -1.77
CA PHE A 367 1.23 12.64 -3.08
C PHE A 367 0.33 13.88 -3.24
N VAL A 368 0.82 15.02 -2.77
CA VAL A 368 0.06 16.28 -2.70
C VAL A 368 0.80 17.44 -3.38
N PRO A 369 1.15 17.32 -4.68
CA PRO A 369 2.09 18.22 -5.36
C PRO A 369 1.64 19.69 -5.46
N ASN A 370 0.34 19.98 -5.32
CA ASN A 370 -0.22 21.34 -5.38
C ASN A 370 -0.40 22.01 -4.02
N THR A 371 0.01 21.37 -2.93
CA THR A 371 -0.15 21.87 -1.58
C THR A 371 0.99 21.39 -0.69
N GLY A 372 0.90 21.58 0.62
CA GLY A 372 1.93 21.15 1.56
C GLY A 372 1.50 20.00 2.47
N VAL A 373 2.51 19.39 3.10
CA VAL A 373 2.34 18.55 4.30
C VAL A 373 3.02 19.24 5.47
N ARG A 374 2.28 19.40 6.57
CA ARG A 374 2.80 19.96 7.82
C ARG A 374 2.54 19.01 8.98
N ALA A 375 3.56 18.80 9.79
CA ALA A 375 3.44 18.19 11.10
C ALA A 375 4.06 19.10 12.16
N THR A 376 3.31 19.37 13.22
CA THR A 376 3.74 20.20 14.35
C THR A 376 3.51 19.47 15.66
N GLY A 377 4.31 19.78 16.67
CA GLY A 377 4.16 19.20 18.00
C GLY A 377 5.07 19.88 19.00
N THR A 378 4.54 20.16 20.19
CA THR A 378 5.28 20.75 21.32
C THR A 378 5.49 19.78 22.47
N THR A 379 5.14 18.51 22.29
CA THR A 379 5.23 17.46 23.31
C THR A 379 6.17 16.36 22.86
N THR A 380 6.57 15.49 23.78
CA THR A 380 7.35 14.28 23.52
C THR A 380 6.46 13.02 23.40
N THR A 381 5.17 13.14 23.67
CA THR A 381 4.21 12.04 23.76
C THR A 381 3.51 11.79 22.42
N TYR A 382 4.28 11.44 21.40
CA TYR A 382 3.74 11.19 20.06
C TYR A 382 4.46 10.05 19.33
N GLU A 383 3.81 9.56 18.26
CA GLU A 383 4.44 8.69 17.26
C GLU A 383 4.21 9.29 15.86
N PHE A 384 5.25 9.37 15.03
CA PHE A 384 5.16 10.01 13.73
C PHE A 384 5.88 9.21 12.65
N GLY A 385 5.18 8.94 11.55
CA GLY A 385 5.60 8.00 10.51
C GLY A 385 5.06 8.39 9.14
N MET A 386 5.94 8.65 8.18
CA MET A 386 5.63 8.74 6.75
C MET A 386 6.70 7.96 6.00
N SER A 387 6.56 6.64 5.98
CA SER A 387 7.57 5.69 5.51
C SER A 387 7.43 5.32 4.03
N GLY A 388 6.32 5.71 3.40
CA GLY A 388 6.10 5.52 1.95
C GLY A 388 6.62 6.66 1.07
N GLY A 389 7.19 7.70 1.67
CA GLY A 389 7.68 8.91 1.00
C GLY A 389 6.65 10.05 0.94
N VAL A 390 7.13 11.22 0.48
CA VAL A 390 6.27 12.40 0.28
C VAL A 390 6.62 13.18 -0.99
N VAL A 391 5.59 13.61 -1.72
CA VAL A 391 5.65 14.68 -2.73
C VAL A 391 4.72 15.78 -2.28
N ALA A 392 5.27 16.98 -2.11
CA ALA A 392 4.49 18.15 -1.72
C ALA A 392 5.16 19.42 -2.26
N ALA A 393 4.42 20.51 -2.42
CA ALA A 393 5.02 21.80 -2.72
C ALA A 393 5.86 22.35 -1.55
N LYS A 394 5.45 22.05 -0.31
CA LYS A 394 6.17 22.40 0.92
C LYS A 394 6.09 21.26 1.92
N PHE A 395 7.18 21.03 2.64
CA PHE A 395 7.26 19.98 3.64
C PHE A 395 7.80 20.53 4.94
N GLN A 396 6.95 20.61 5.97
CA GLN A 396 7.31 21.24 7.24
C GLN A 396 7.10 20.30 8.41
N LEU A 397 8.20 19.93 9.09
CA LEU A 397 8.20 19.14 10.30
C LEU A 397 8.72 20.00 11.46
N ALA A 398 7.79 20.61 12.20
CA ALA A 398 8.07 21.42 13.38
C ALA A 398 7.67 20.65 14.66
N LEU A 399 8.27 19.48 14.86
CA LEU A 399 8.15 18.68 16.07
C LEU A 399 9.29 19.08 17.00
N SER A 400 9.06 20.01 17.93
CA SER A 400 10.16 20.68 18.64
C SER A 400 10.93 19.77 19.62
N LEU A 401 10.32 18.67 20.06
CA LEU A 401 10.90 17.73 21.02
C LEU A 401 10.90 16.31 20.45
N ALA A 402 11.92 15.51 20.78
CA ALA A 402 12.00 14.11 20.34
C ALA A 402 10.94 13.23 21.05
N PRO A 403 10.44 12.15 20.41
CA PRO A 403 9.50 11.23 21.06
C PRO A 403 10.12 10.55 22.30
N THR A 404 9.37 10.42 23.40
CA THR A 404 9.83 9.71 24.61
C THR A 404 10.06 8.22 24.37
N GLN A 405 9.35 7.63 23.41
CA GLN A 405 9.51 6.22 23.00
C GLN A 405 10.76 6.00 22.12
N GLY A 406 11.62 7.02 21.99
CA GLY A 406 12.86 6.97 21.23
C GLY A 406 12.69 7.41 19.78
N ILE A 407 13.83 7.69 19.13
CA ILE A 407 13.87 8.17 17.74
C ILE A 407 13.29 7.16 16.74
N SER A 408 13.18 5.88 17.10
CA SER A 408 12.50 4.86 16.29
C SER A 408 10.99 5.10 16.15
N SER A 409 10.40 5.91 17.01
CA SER A 409 9.00 6.38 16.95
C SER A 409 8.82 7.60 16.02
N TYR A 410 9.89 8.00 15.33
CA TYR A 410 9.89 9.00 14.28
C TYR A 410 10.51 8.40 13.01
N LYS A 411 9.74 8.34 11.91
CA LYS A 411 10.22 7.83 10.62
C LYS A 411 9.68 8.68 9.50
N VAL A 412 10.55 9.28 8.70
CA VAL A 412 10.14 10.05 7.51
C VAL A 412 11.04 9.68 6.36
N GLY A 413 10.47 9.45 5.18
CA GLY A 413 11.22 9.10 3.98
C GLY A 413 10.64 7.89 3.26
N VAL A 414 11.46 7.21 2.48
CA VAL A 414 11.08 5.94 1.82
C VAL A 414 11.82 4.79 2.46
N ILE A 415 11.05 3.88 3.07
CA ILE A 415 11.54 2.58 3.52
C ILE A 415 11.06 1.55 2.49
N SER A 416 11.98 1.13 1.63
CA SER A 416 11.71 0.10 0.63
C SER A 416 11.56 -1.26 1.33
N GLN A 417 10.46 -1.95 1.07
CA GLN A 417 10.13 -3.25 1.65
C GLN A 417 9.52 -4.14 0.58
N THR A 418 9.85 -5.44 0.60
CA THR A 418 9.08 -6.40 -0.21
C THR A 418 7.73 -6.61 0.47
N VAL A 419 6.65 -6.26 -0.22
CA VAL A 419 5.33 -6.20 0.41
C VAL A 419 4.42 -7.34 -0.01
N GLN A 420 4.65 -7.85 -1.21
CA GLN A 420 3.98 -9.04 -1.71
C GLN A 420 5.00 -9.86 -2.50
N ARG A 421 4.98 -11.17 -2.31
CA ARG A 421 5.75 -12.09 -3.14
C ARG A 421 4.87 -13.24 -3.57
N LYS A 422 4.84 -13.47 -4.88
CA LYS A 422 4.30 -14.68 -5.46
C LYS A 422 5.43 -15.70 -5.53
N VAL A 423 5.29 -16.81 -4.81
CA VAL A 423 6.23 -17.93 -4.88
C VAL A 423 5.57 -19.15 -5.47
N ARG A 424 6.36 -19.96 -6.15
CA ARG A 424 6.00 -21.31 -6.57
C ARG A 424 6.65 -22.26 -5.58
N LEU A 425 5.83 -23.04 -4.92
CA LEU A 425 6.24 -24.14 -4.06
C LEU A 425 6.01 -25.43 -4.84
N ALA A 426 7.07 -26.21 -5.09
CA ALA A 426 6.96 -27.53 -5.70
C ALA A 426 7.47 -28.57 -4.71
N VAL A 427 6.61 -29.52 -4.35
CA VAL A 427 6.91 -30.61 -3.42
C VAL A 427 6.85 -31.93 -4.17
N SER A 428 7.93 -32.69 -4.18
CA SER A 428 8.00 -34.00 -4.82
C SER A 428 8.45 -35.09 -3.85
N THR A 429 8.04 -36.33 -4.10
CA THR A 429 8.60 -37.49 -3.39
C THR A 429 10.03 -37.75 -3.85
N THR A 430 10.95 -38.02 -2.92
CA THR A 430 12.34 -38.39 -3.19
C THR A 430 12.62 -39.82 -2.74
N GLY A 431 13.26 -40.64 -3.58
CA GLY A 431 13.78 -41.95 -3.18
C GLY A 431 12.79 -43.13 -3.17
N GLY A 432 11.82 -43.17 -4.08
CA GLY A 432 10.94 -44.34 -4.30
C GLY A 432 10.73 -44.63 -5.80
N VAL A 433 10.05 -45.73 -6.13
CA VAL A 433 9.72 -46.12 -7.53
C VAL A 433 8.75 -45.14 -8.21
N ARG A 434 8.14 -44.21 -7.46
CA ARG A 434 7.06 -43.32 -7.93
C ARG A 434 7.25 -41.87 -7.50
N HIS A 435 6.98 -40.99 -8.44
CA HIS A 435 7.27 -39.56 -8.37
C HIS A 435 5.95 -38.77 -8.45
N ALA A 436 5.42 -38.37 -7.29
CA ALA A 436 4.31 -37.44 -7.21
C ALA A 436 4.85 -36.02 -7.06
N VAL A 437 4.20 -35.03 -7.68
CA VAL A 437 4.56 -33.61 -7.58
C VAL A 437 3.33 -32.79 -7.22
N SER A 438 3.43 -31.99 -6.18
CA SER A 438 2.43 -30.97 -5.84
C SER A 438 3.03 -29.59 -6.07
N THR A 439 2.40 -28.78 -6.92
CA THR A 439 2.79 -27.39 -7.17
C THR A 439 1.72 -26.45 -6.66
N ALA A 440 2.08 -25.55 -5.74
CA ALA A 440 1.25 -24.43 -5.32
C ALA A 440 1.90 -23.11 -5.74
N ILE A 441 1.11 -22.18 -6.26
CA ILE A 441 1.50 -20.78 -6.42
C ILE A 441 0.76 -19.98 -5.37
N ILE A 442 1.50 -19.42 -4.44
CA ILE A 442 0.95 -18.63 -3.33
C ILE A 442 1.46 -17.20 -3.39
N GLU A 443 0.65 -16.32 -2.86
CA GLU A 443 0.97 -14.93 -2.60
C GLU A 443 1.12 -14.74 -1.11
N VAL A 444 2.24 -14.18 -0.70
CA VAL A 444 2.57 -13.93 0.71
C VAL A 444 2.77 -12.44 0.88
N HIS A 445 2.25 -11.90 1.97
CA HIS A 445 2.30 -10.48 2.28
C HIS A 445 3.14 -10.20 3.52
N ALA A 446 3.56 -8.94 3.69
CA ALA A 446 4.37 -8.51 4.84
C ALA A 446 3.65 -8.69 6.20
N ASP A 447 2.32 -8.66 6.21
CA ASP A 447 1.48 -8.91 7.39
C ASP A 447 1.25 -10.40 7.70
N LYS A 448 1.96 -11.30 7.00
CA LYS A 448 1.84 -12.76 7.10
C LYS A 448 0.49 -13.34 6.66
N SER A 449 -0.41 -12.55 6.10
CA SER A 449 -1.52 -13.16 5.36
C SER A 449 -1.01 -13.70 4.03
N TYR A 450 -1.79 -14.60 3.43
CA TYR A 450 -1.45 -15.24 2.17
C TYR A 450 -2.70 -15.62 1.39
N ALA A 451 -2.56 -15.73 0.06
CA ALA A 451 -3.58 -16.25 -0.83
C ALA A 451 -3.01 -17.40 -1.66
N ILE A 452 -3.80 -18.46 -1.86
CA ILE A 452 -3.44 -19.55 -2.77
C ILE A 452 -4.03 -19.23 -4.14
N ASN A 453 -3.17 -18.92 -5.11
CA ASN A 453 -3.58 -18.54 -6.45
C ASN A 453 -3.85 -19.76 -7.34
N SER A 454 -3.07 -20.82 -7.16
CA SER A 454 -3.28 -22.10 -7.84
C SER A 454 -2.64 -23.23 -7.03
N TRP A 455 -3.24 -24.41 -7.09
CA TRP A 455 -2.66 -25.62 -6.51
C TRP A 455 -3.01 -26.83 -7.38
N VAL A 456 -1.99 -27.49 -7.92
CA VAL A 456 -2.09 -28.69 -8.77
C VAL A 456 -1.30 -29.82 -8.12
N VAL A 457 -1.83 -31.03 -8.19
CA VAL A 457 -1.17 -32.26 -7.75
C VAL A 457 -1.14 -33.23 -8.91
N ASP A 458 0.06 -33.61 -9.33
CA ASP A 458 0.35 -34.60 -10.37
C ASP A 458 0.86 -35.87 -9.66
N PRO A 459 -0.02 -36.86 -9.43
CA PRO A 459 0.27 -38.06 -8.62
C PRO A 459 1.17 -39.11 -9.29
#